data_AF-A0A496LID1-F1
#
_entry.id   AF-A0A496LID1-F1
#
_cell.length_a   1.000
_cell.length_b   1.000
_cell.length_c   1.000
_cell.angle_alpha   90.00
_cell.angle_beta   90.00
_cell.angle_gamma   90.00
#
_symmetry.space_group_name_H-M   'P 1'
#
loop_
_entity.id
_entity.type
_entity.pdbx_description
1 polymer ?
#
loop_
_entity_poly.entity_id
_entity_poly.type
_entity_poly.pdbx_seq_one_letter_code
_entity_poly.pdbx_strand_id
1 'polypeptide(L)'
;MSDILENIKQIRTNLRYSQEYVAEKIGIEQASFGLIENGKRQLKYETLKQIAMVFNIPVIDIITYPDVYIKKDSGLPTNRRVTLQIDIDKISFWRAGIGNKKQKKT
;
A
#
# COMPACT_ATOMS: atom_id res chain seq x y z
N MET A 1 16.54 6.15 -8.57
CA MET A 1 15.79 7.09 -7.73
C MET A 1 14.45 7.27 -8.38
N SER A 2 13.36 6.81 -7.76
CA SER A 2 12.01 6.99 -8.28
C SER A 2 11.67 8.47 -8.28
N ASP A 3 11.17 8.99 -9.39
CA ASP A 3 10.66 10.35 -9.46
C ASP A 3 9.36 10.42 -8.63
N ILE A 4 9.29 11.34 -7.66
CA ILE A 4 8.12 11.50 -6.80
C ILE A 4 6.84 11.76 -7.60
N LEU A 5 6.96 12.40 -8.78
CA LEU A 5 5.83 12.65 -9.66
C LEU A 5 5.32 11.36 -10.29
N GLU A 6 6.23 10.47 -10.67
CA GLU A 6 5.88 9.13 -11.16
C GLU A 6 5.25 8.29 -10.06
N ASN A 7 5.74 8.39 -8.81
CA ASN A 7 5.11 7.73 -7.66
C ASN A 7 3.66 8.21 -7.46
N ILE A 8 3.43 9.52 -7.47
CA ILE A 8 2.09 10.11 -7.36
C ILE A 8 1.17 9.57 -8.47
N LYS A 9 1.67 9.53 -9.71
CA LYS A 9 0.92 9.02 -10.85
C LYS A 9 0.57 7.54 -10.69
N GLN A 10 1.53 6.70 -10.31
CA GLN A 10 1.32 5.27 -10.12
C GLN A 10 0.34 4.96 -9.00
N ILE A 11 0.49 5.62 -7.85
CA ILE A 11 -0.44 5.50 -6.72
C ILE A 11 -1.85 5.91 -7.16
N ARG A 12 -1.98 7.06 -7.84
CA ARG A 12 -3.26 7.55 -8.36
C ARG A 12 -3.93 6.54 -9.29
N THR A 13 -3.20 5.98 -10.25
CA THR A 13 -3.76 5.01 -11.21
C THR A 13 -4.11 3.68 -10.55
N ASN A 14 -3.34 3.25 -9.54
CA ASN A 14 -3.62 2.05 -8.75
C ASN A 14 -4.91 2.20 -7.93
N LEU A 15 -5.15 3.40 -7.38
CA LEU A 15 -6.40 3.76 -6.71
C LEU A 15 -7.57 4.03 -7.68
N ARG A 16 -7.33 3.97 -9.00
CA ARG A 16 -8.31 4.28 -10.06
C ARG A 16 -8.85 5.73 -9.98
N TYR A 17 -8.05 6.65 -9.46
CA TYR A 17 -8.41 8.06 -9.39
C TYR A 17 -8.08 8.78 -10.69
N SER A 18 -9.00 9.63 -11.16
CA SER A 18 -8.73 10.56 -12.27
C SER A 18 -7.91 11.76 -11.76
N GLN A 19 -7.26 12.48 -12.68
CA GLN A 19 -6.62 13.75 -12.34
C GLN A 19 -7.64 14.78 -11.82
N GLU A 20 -8.84 14.78 -12.40
CA GLU A 20 -9.95 15.63 -12.00
C GLU A 20 -10.38 15.37 -10.56
N TYR A 21 -10.55 14.09 -10.19
CA TYR A 21 -10.92 13.70 -8.83
C TYR A 21 -9.92 14.21 -7.79
N VAL A 22 -8.62 13.99 -8.03
CA VAL A 22 -7.59 14.44 -7.08
C VAL A 22 -7.54 15.96 -7.00
N ALA A 23 -7.64 16.64 -8.15
CA ALA A 23 -7.65 18.10 -8.23
C ALA A 23 -8.84 18.72 -7.47
N GLU A 24 -10.04 18.16 -7.65
CA GLU A 24 -11.26 18.56 -6.93
C GLU A 24 -11.07 18.43 -5.42
N LYS A 25 -10.52 17.30 -4.94
CA LYS A 25 -10.31 17.05 -3.51
C LYS A 25 -9.29 17.99 -2.86
N ILE A 26 -8.29 18.46 -3.60
CA ILE A 26 -7.29 19.40 -3.09
C ILE A 26 -7.61 20.86 -3.43
N GLY A 27 -8.72 21.13 -4.12
CA GLY A 27 -9.20 22.48 -4.43
C GLY A 27 -8.41 23.21 -5.52
N ILE A 28 -7.90 22.49 -6.53
CA ILE A 28 -7.22 23.10 -7.69
C ILE A 28 -7.86 22.64 -9.00
N GLU A 29 -7.53 23.32 -10.09
CA GLU A 29 -7.98 22.93 -11.43
C GLU A 29 -7.32 21.61 -11.89
N GLN A 30 -8.07 20.79 -12.62
CA GLN A 30 -7.57 19.53 -13.21
C GLN A 30 -6.33 19.76 -14.09
N ALA A 31 -6.34 20.81 -14.91
CA ALA A 31 -5.18 21.19 -15.72
C ALA A 31 -3.95 21.54 -14.85
N SER A 32 -4.17 22.25 -13.74
CA SER A 32 -3.11 22.58 -12.78
C SER A 32 -2.49 21.33 -12.16
N PHE A 33 -3.30 20.34 -11.76
CA PHE A 33 -2.81 19.05 -11.27
C PHE A 33 -2.04 18.28 -12.36
N GLY A 34 -2.57 18.24 -13.59
CA GLY A 34 -1.91 17.59 -14.72
C GLY A 34 -0.54 18.20 -15.06
N LEU A 35 -0.35 19.52 -14.90
CA LEU A 35 0.96 20.16 -15.05
C LEU A 35 1.95 19.73 -13.96
N ILE A 36 1.47 19.56 -12.73
CA ILE A 36 2.29 19.08 -11.60
C ILE A 36 2.71 17.62 -11.85
N GLU A 37 1.76 16.75 -12.15
CA GLU A 37 2.02 15.31 -12.36
C GLU A 37 2.96 15.04 -13.54
N ASN A 38 2.94 15.89 -14.57
CA ASN A 38 3.85 15.78 -15.71
C ASN A 38 5.16 16.58 -15.54
N GLY A 39 5.44 17.14 -14.37
CA GLY A 39 6.68 17.88 -14.08
C GLY A 39 6.79 19.25 -14.76
N LYS A 40 5.72 19.74 -15.38
CA LYS A 40 5.66 21.07 -16.01
C LYS A 40 5.43 22.20 -15.00
N ARG A 41 4.95 21.87 -13.80
CA ARG A 41 4.81 22.77 -12.66
C ARG A 41 5.46 22.14 -11.43
N GLN A 42 6.17 22.95 -10.67
CA GLN A 42 6.83 22.49 -9.44
C GLN A 42 5.81 21.98 -8.42
N LEU A 43 6.03 20.77 -7.89
CA LEU A 43 5.31 20.21 -6.76
C LEU A 43 5.75 20.92 -5.47
N LYS A 44 4.80 21.57 -4.78
CA LYS A 44 5.02 22.15 -3.46
C LYS A 44 4.75 21.11 -2.37
N TYR A 45 5.43 21.23 -1.24
CA TYR A 45 5.21 20.34 -0.08
C TYR A 45 3.76 20.35 0.40
N GLU A 46 3.10 21.53 0.45
CA GLU A 46 1.69 21.60 0.88
C GLU A 46 0.78 20.81 -0.06
N THR A 47 1.01 20.90 -1.37
CA THR A 47 0.26 20.11 -2.36
C THR A 47 0.54 18.62 -2.21
N LEU A 48 1.79 18.22 -1.97
CA LEU A 48 2.15 16.82 -1.68
C LEU A 48 1.42 16.29 -0.43
N LYS A 49 1.34 17.10 0.63
CA LYS A 49 0.61 16.77 1.86
C LYS A 49 -0.89 16.60 1.61
N GLN A 50 -1.50 17.48 0.82
CA GLN A 50 -2.91 17.34 0.43
C GLN A 50 -3.15 16.08 -0.41
N ILE A 51 -2.27 15.79 -1.38
CA ILE A 51 -2.32 14.56 -2.18
C ILE A 51 -2.24 13.32 -1.27
N ALA A 52 -1.33 13.33 -0.28
CA ALA A 52 -1.19 12.27 0.70
C ALA A 52 -2.48 12.03 1.51
N MET A 53 -3.19 13.10 1.89
CA MET A 53 -4.49 13.00 2.54
C MET A 53 -5.55 12.38 1.62
N VAL A 54 -5.59 12.75 0.34
CA VAL A 54 -6.53 12.17 -0.65
C VAL A 54 -6.25 10.69 -0.87
N PHE A 55 -4.97 10.30 -0.91
CA PHE A 55 -4.58 8.90 -1.09
C PHE A 55 -4.70 8.07 0.20
N ASN A 56 -4.89 8.71 1.35
CA ASN A 56 -4.84 8.10 2.68
C ASN A 56 -3.53 7.31 2.92
N ILE A 57 -2.40 7.89 2.48
CA ILE A 57 -1.05 7.32 2.56
C ILE A 57 -0.15 8.38 3.19
N PRO A 58 0.77 8.06 4.11
CA PRO A 58 1.68 9.05 4.66
C PRO A 58 2.66 9.55 3.59
N VAL A 59 3.03 10.83 3.66
CA VAL A 59 3.92 11.48 2.68
C VAL A 59 5.21 10.70 2.46
N ILE A 60 5.78 10.11 3.51
CA ILE A 60 7.01 9.32 3.43
C ILE A 60 6.86 8.11 2.50
N ASP A 61 5.71 7.44 2.52
CA ASP A 61 5.47 6.26 1.68
C ASP A 61 5.26 6.63 0.21
N ILE A 62 4.80 7.87 -0.08
CA ILE A 62 4.78 8.40 -1.45
C ILE A 62 6.21 8.63 -1.95
N ILE A 63 7.10 9.11 -1.08
CA ILE A 63 8.50 9.38 -1.42
C ILE A 63 9.27 8.06 -1.62
N THR A 64 9.00 7.05 -0.79
CA THR A 64 9.71 5.76 -0.85
C THR A 64 9.06 4.74 -1.79
N TYR A 65 7.91 5.05 -2.40
CA TYR A 65 7.18 4.15 -3.28
C TYR A 65 8.08 3.53 -4.37
N PRO A 66 7.95 2.21 -4.66
CA PRO A 66 6.93 1.27 -4.16
C PRO A 66 7.19 0.68 -2.76
N ASP A 67 8.31 1.02 -2.13
CA ASP A 67 8.67 0.50 -0.82
C ASP A 67 7.96 1.29 0.30
N VAL A 68 7.55 0.58 1.36
CA VAL A 68 6.95 1.21 2.56
C VAL A 68 8.06 1.56 3.54
N TYR A 69 8.05 2.79 4.07
CA TYR A 69 9.04 3.21 5.05
C TYR A 69 8.78 2.57 6.42
N ILE A 70 9.76 1.82 6.92
CA ILE A 70 9.71 1.17 8.23
C ILE A 70 10.72 1.84 9.17
N LYS A 71 10.21 2.54 10.18
CA LYS A 71 10.97 3.04 11.33
C LYS A 71 11.63 1.88 12.09
N LYS A 72 12.97 1.85 12.14
CA LYS A 72 13.76 0.78 12.80
C LYS A 72 13.82 0.90 14.34
N ASP A 73 13.06 1.81 14.93
CA ASP A 73 13.10 2.21 16.35
C ASP A 73 12.13 1.43 17.26
N SER A 74 11.50 0.36 16.78
CA SER A 74 10.83 -0.62 17.65
C SER A 74 11.48 -1.99 17.42
N GLY A 75 12.07 -2.55 18.47
CA GLY A 75 12.71 -3.88 18.48
C GLY A 75 11.74 -5.05 18.28
N LEU A 76 10.81 -4.94 17.33
CA LEU A 76 9.92 -6.01 16.93
C LEU A 76 10.64 -6.90 15.91
N PRO A 77 10.79 -8.21 16.18
CA PRO A 77 11.34 -9.12 15.19
C PRO A 77 10.41 -9.14 13.96
N THR A 78 11.03 -9.07 12.78
CA THR A 78 10.41 -8.99 11.45
C THR A 78 9.57 -10.22 11.03
N ASN A 79 9.06 -11.00 11.99
CA ASN A 79 8.29 -12.21 11.76
C ASN A 79 6.98 -12.19 12.57
N ARG A 80 6.00 -11.39 12.12
CA ARG A 80 4.62 -11.49 12.62
C ARG A 80 4.00 -12.78 12.07
N ARG A 81 4.06 -13.86 12.85
CA ARG A 81 3.27 -15.07 12.58
C ARG A 81 1.86 -14.85 13.14
N VAL A 82 0.85 -14.88 12.28
CA VAL A 82 -0.55 -15.00 12.71
C VAL A 82 -0.88 -16.49 12.74
N THR A 83 -1.19 -17.03 13.91
CA THR A 83 -1.66 -18.41 14.07
C THR A 83 -3.18 -18.42 14.14
N LEU A 84 -3.84 -19.13 13.21
CA LEU A 84 -5.27 -19.46 13.33
C LEU A 84 -5.39 -20.83 14.01
N GLN A 85 -6.19 -20.90 15.08
CA GLN A 85 -6.65 -22.15 15.67
C GLN A 85 -8.02 -22.47 15.08
N ILE A 86 -8.11 -23.60 14.37
CA ILE A 86 -9.37 -24.11 13.81
C ILE A 86 -9.64 -25.45 14.49
N ASP A 87 -10.83 -25.59 15.06
CA ASP A 87 -11.30 -26.88 15.57
C ASP A 87 -11.95 -27.66 14.42
N ILE A 88 -11.43 -28.86 14.14
CA ILE A 88 -11.92 -29.74 13.08
C ILE A 88 -11.88 -31.19 13.54
N ASP A 89 -12.88 -31.97 13.10
CA ASP A 89 -12.93 -33.39 13.41
C ASP A 89 -11.84 -34.18 12.65
N LYS A 90 -11.54 -35.37 13.18
CA LYS A 90 -10.46 -36.22 12.70
C LYS A 90 -10.65 -36.66 11.25
N ILE A 91 -11.88 -36.88 10.79
CA ILE A 91 -12.16 -37.33 9.41
C ILE A 91 -11.87 -36.18 8.45
N SER A 92 -12.39 -34.98 8.75
CA SER A 92 -12.18 -33.78 7.94
C SER A 92 -10.71 -33.39 7.86
N PHE A 93 -9.96 -33.51 8.97
CA PHE A 93 -8.51 -33.28 9.01
C PHE A 93 -7.73 -34.14 8.00
N TRP A 94 -8.05 -35.43 7.91
CA TRP A 94 -7.39 -36.35 6.97
C TRP A 94 -7.86 -36.17 5.53
N ARG A 95 -9.14 -35.89 5.31
CA ARG A 95 -9.68 -35.61 3.97
C ARG A 95 -9.07 -34.35 3.36
N ALA A 96 -8.84 -33.32 4.17
CA ALA A 96 -8.18 -32.08 3.76
C ALA A 96 -6.66 -32.22 3.54
N GLY A 97 -6.07 -33.40 3.79
CA GLY A 97 -4.64 -33.65 3.58
C GLY A 97 -3.72 -32.90 4.55
N ILE A 98 -4.27 -32.36 5.64
CA ILE A 98 -3.53 -31.57 6.63
C ILE A 98 -2.58 -32.46 7.46
N GLY A 99 -2.94 -33.73 7.64
CA GLY A 99 -2.11 -34.71 8.35
C GLY A 99 -1.09 -35.45 7.46
N ASN A 100 0.08 -35.79 8.02
CA ASN A 100 1.04 -36.66 7.36
C ASN A 100 0.66 -38.15 7.54
N LYS A 101 0.37 -38.85 6.43
CA LYS A 101 -0.06 -40.27 6.42
C LYS A 101 0.99 -41.24 7.02
N LYS A 102 2.24 -40.82 7.20
CA LYS A 102 3.29 -41.64 7.85
C LYS A 102 3.10 -41.82 9.37
N GLN A 103 2.23 -41.05 10.02
CA GLN A 103 1.94 -41.20 11.46
C GLN A 103 0.77 -42.15 11.77
N LYS A 104 0.13 -42.73 10.74
CA LYS A 104 -1.00 -43.65 10.92
C LYS A 104 -0.53 -45.12 11.04
N LYS A 105 0.48 -45.36 11.87
CA LYS A 105 0.95 -46.71 12.26
C LYS A 105 1.22 -46.75 13.75
N THR A 106 0.15 -46.89 14.53
CA THR A 106 -0.06 -47.87 15.61
C THR A 106 -1.49 -47.71 16.11
#